data_AF-A0A661DPB3-F1
#
_entry.id   AF-A0A661DPB3-F1
#
_cell.length_a   1.000
_cell.length_b   1.000
_cell.length_c   1.000
_cell.angle_alpha   90.00
_cell.angle_beta   90.00
_cell.angle_gamma   90.00
#
_symmetry.space_group_name_H-M   'P 1'
#
loop_
_entity.id
_entity.type
_entity.pdbx_description
1 polymer ?
#
loop_
_entity_poly.entity_id
_entity_poly.type
_entity_poly.pdbx_seq_one_letter_code
_entity_poly.pdbx_strand_id
1 'polypeptide(L)'
;MDNDSVKKELRAVRISAMNILAGREHSIIELRKKLKKKFSKNDDIVHLDELIEIVLQQLLDDNLLNEARFTECFIRSRINKGSGPVRIRHELMERGISSELTNDYLDDSYDFWQQHIEAVRNKRFGIQLPEDYKEQTKQSRFLYQRGFSGEFIRRLFNEV
;
A
#
# COMPACT_ATOMS: atom_id res chain seq x y z
N MET A 1 38.36 3.41 8.71
CA MET A 1 37.31 3.57 9.74
C MET A 1 37.50 2.47 10.77
N ASP A 2 37.42 2.77 12.06
CA ASP A 2 37.45 1.70 13.07
C ASP A 2 36.13 0.90 13.04
N ASN A 3 36.17 -0.35 13.50
CA ASN A 3 35.04 -1.28 13.50
C ASN A 3 33.94 -0.88 14.51
N ASP A 4 34.26 -0.06 15.51
CA ASP A 4 33.34 0.41 16.54
C ASP A 4 32.43 1.55 16.02
N SER A 5 32.97 2.47 15.22
CA SER A 5 32.19 3.54 14.55
C SER A 5 31.12 2.96 13.63
N VAL A 6 31.49 2.01 12.77
CA VAL A 6 30.55 1.35 11.84
C VAL A 6 29.43 0.63 12.61
N LYS A 7 29.76 -0.05 13.71
CA LYS A 7 28.76 -0.70 14.57
C LYS A 7 27.81 0.31 15.22
N LYS A 8 28.32 1.46 15.65
CA LYS A 8 27.51 2.55 16.22
C LYS A 8 26.54 3.14 15.19
N GLU A 9 27.01 3.39 13.97
CA GLU A 9 26.21 3.89 12.86
C GLU A 9 25.11 2.90 12.47
N LEU A 10 25.47 1.61 12.31
CA LEU A 10 24.52 0.54 12.03
C LEU A 10 23.43 0.45 13.09
N ARG A 11 23.81 0.55 14.37
CA ARG A 11 22.87 0.57 15.49
C ARG A 11 21.92 1.78 15.43
N ALA A 12 22.42 2.96 15.08
CA ALA A 12 21.58 4.16 14.94
C ALA A 12 20.56 4.04 13.81
N VAL A 13 20.96 3.49 12.65
CA VAL A 13 20.07 3.22 11.51
C VAL A 13 19.03 2.17 11.90
N ARG A 14 19.44 1.08 12.54
CA ARG A 14 18.52 0.01 12.99
C ARG A 14 17.49 0.49 14.01
N ILE A 15 17.91 1.24 15.04
CA ILE A 15 16.97 1.84 16.02
C ILE A 15 15.96 2.75 15.30
N SER A 16 16.42 3.54 14.34
CA SER A 16 15.54 4.41 13.56
C SER A 16 14.54 3.62 12.72
N ALA A 17 14.96 2.52 12.12
CA ALA A 17 14.09 1.64 11.35
C ALA A 17 13.04 0.96 12.23
N MET A 18 13.44 0.42 13.39
CA MET A 18 12.53 -0.18 14.37
C MET A 18 11.49 0.82 14.87
N ASN A 19 11.89 2.07 15.15
CA ASN A 19 10.95 3.13 15.55
C ASN A 19 9.92 3.46 14.45
N ILE A 20 10.30 3.36 13.17
CA ILE A 20 9.37 3.54 12.04
C ILE A 20 8.39 2.37 11.97
N LEU A 21 8.89 1.14 12.12
CA LEU A 21 8.10 -0.09 12.06
C LEU A 21 7.14 -0.24 13.25
N ALA A 22 7.50 0.28 14.42
CA ALA A 22 6.63 0.28 15.60
C ALA A 22 5.30 1.02 15.40
N GLY A 23 5.23 1.95 14.43
CA GLY A 23 4.00 2.67 14.13
C GLY A 23 3.04 1.94 13.20
N ARG A 24 3.57 1.26 12.16
CA ARG A 24 2.81 0.44 11.20
C ARG A 24 3.75 -0.39 10.33
N GLU A 25 3.20 -1.37 9.63
CA GLU A 25 3.88 -2.07 8.54
C GLU A 25 4.32 -1.10 7.44
N HIS A 26 5.48 -1.35 6.84
CA HIS A 26 6.06 -0.58 5.72
C HIS A 26 6.59 -1.54 4.65
N SER A 27 6.52 -1.13 3.38
CA SER A 27 7.29 -1.82 2.34
C SER A 27 8.78 -1.51 2.49
N ILE A 28 9.63 -2.35 1.88
CA ILE A 28 11.07 -2.16 1.86
C ILE A 28 11.41 -0.79 1.25
N ILE A 29 10.74 -0.40 0.16
CA ILE A 29 10.94 0.90 -0.50
C ILE A 29 10.52 2.05 0.41
N GLU A 30 9.39 1.96 1.11
CA GLU A 30 8.94 3.00 2.04
C GLU A 30 9.95 3.20 3.17
N LEU A 31 10.42 2.11 3.78
CA LEU A 31 11.37 2.15 4.88
C LEU A 31 12.74 2.71 4.43
N ARG A 32 13.27 2.21 3.31
CA ARG A 32 14.52 2.72 2.69
C ARG A 32 14.45 4.22 2.46
N LYS A 33 13.38 4.70 1.81
CA LYS A 33 13.19 6.13 1.51
C LYS A 33 13.15 6.98 2.79
N LYS A 34 12.48 6.49 3.84
CA LYS A 34 12.41 7.19 5.13
C LYS A 34 13.76 7.24 5.84
N LEU A 35 14.53 6.14 5.80
CA LEU A 35 15.87 6.10 6.39
C LEU A 35 16.82 7.04 5.65
N LYS A 36 16.87 6.98 4.31
CA LYS A 36 17.67 7.92 3.51
C LYS A 36 17.33 9.37 3.83
N LYS A 37 16.05 9.73 3.87
CA LYS A 37 15.60 11.09 4.21
C LYS A 37 15.99 11.49 5.64
N LYS A 38 15.93 10.56 6.60
CA LYS A 38 16.25 10.86 8.01
C LYS A 38 17.73 11.17 8.20
N PHE A 39 18.60 10.46 7.50
CA PHE A 39 20.05 10.57 7.65
C PHE A 39 20.73 11.42 6.56
N SER A 40 19.97 12.00 5.63
CA SER A 40 20.52 12.74 4.48
C SER A 40 21.34 13.99 4.82
N LYS A 41 21.29 14.46 6.07
CA LYS A 41 22.05 15.63 6.56
C LYS A 41 23.10 15.26 7.60
N ASN A 42 23.31 13.96 7.81
CA ASN A 42 24.22 13.48 8.82
C ASN A 42 25.56 13.17 8.15
N ASP A 43 26.42 14.18 8.07
CA ASP A 43 27.72 14.10 7.41
C ASP A 43 28.69 13.15 8.13
N ASP A 44 28.37 12.76 9.38
CA ASP A 44 29.15 11.79 10.16
C ASP A 44 28.94 10.33 9.69
N ILE A 45 27.86 10.04 8.95
CA ILE A 45 27.57 8.67 8.49
C ILE A 45 28.16 8.45 7.10
N VAL A 46 29.21 7.65 7.04
CA VAL A 46 29.82 7.23 5.78
C VAL A 46 29.09 5.98 5.27
N HIS A 47 28.97 5.80 3.95
CA HIS A 47 28.34 4.60 3.35
C HIS A 47 26.90 4.34 3.81
N LEU A 48 26.10 5.40 4.01
CA LEU A 48 24.70 5.29 4.47
C LEU A 48 23.86 4.26 3.69
N ASP A 49 24.03 4.19 2.37
CA ASP A 49 23.28 3.26 1.53
C ASP A 49 23.59 1.79 1.87
N GLU A 50 24.87 1.45 2.09
CA GLU A 50 25.29 0.10 2.50
C GLU A 50 24.75 -0.24 3.89
N LEU A 51 24.82 0.70 4.84
CA LEU A 51 24.27 0.53 6.18
C LEU A 51 22.75 0.28 6.15
N ILE A 52 22.02 1.00 5.28
CA ILE A 52 20.59 0.80 5.11
C ILE A 52 20.30 -0.61 4.57
N GLU A 53 21.00 -1.07 3.54
CA GLU A 53 20.76 -2.42 3.00
C GLU A 53 21.07 -3.51 4.04
N ILE A 54 22.15 -3.38 4.82
CA ILE A 54 22.45 -4.32 5.92
C ILE A 54 21.30 -4.32 6.95
N VAL A 55 20.83 -3.15 7.37
CA VAL A 55 19.73 -3.05 8.35
C VAL A 55 18.44 -3.63 7.78
N LEU A 56 18.11 -3.36 6.51
CA LEU A 56 16.92 -3.93 5.87
C LEU A 56 16.99 -5.46 5.85
N GLN A 57 18.14 -6.03 5.48
CA GLN A 57 18.31 -7.49 5.49
C GLN A 57 18.14 -8.08 6.88
N GLN A 58 18.79 -7.49 7.89
CA GLN A 58 18.62 -7.96 9.28
C GLN A 58 17.16 -7.89 9.74
N LEU A 59 16.42 -6.84 9.38
CA LEU A 59 15.01 -6.72 9.74
C LEU A 59 14.12 -7.73 9.01
N LEU A 60 14.47 -8.12 7.79
CA LEU A 60 13.81 -9.20 7.06
C LEU A 60 14.09 -10.55 7.76
N ASP A 61 15.34 -10.82 8.11
CA ASP A 61 15.76 -12.05 8.79
C ASP A 61 15.09 -12.18 10.18
N ASP A 62 14.99 -11.07 10.91
CA ASP A 62 14.29 -10.99 12.19
C ASP A 62 12.74 -10.99 12.04
N ASN A 63 12.23 -11.04 10.81
CA ASN A 63 10.81 -10.95 10.46
C ASN A 63 10.11 -9.67 11.00
N LEU A 64 10.87 -8.60 11.26
CA LEU A 64 10.37 -7.29 11.67
C LEU A 64 9.90 -6.46 10.48
N LEU A 65 10.53 -6.63 9.32
CA LEU A 65 10.09 -6.12 8.03
C LEU A 65 9.49 -7.28 7.24
N ASN A 66 8.25 -7.15 6.76
CA ASN A 66 7.57 -8.23 6.07
C ASN A 66 6.61 -7.69 5.00
N GLU A 67 6.89 -7.98 3.73
CA GLU A 67 6.11 -7.47 2.61
C GLU A 67 4.70 -8.09 2.53
N ALA A 68 4.53 -9.33 3.01
CA ALA A 68 3.23 -9.99 3.05
C ALA A 68 2.30 -9.33 4.08
N ARG A 69 2.79 -9.09 5.31
CA ARG A 69 2.04 -8.34 6.35
C ARG A 69 1.74 -6.91 5.90
N PHE A 70 2.70 -6.26 5.24
CA PHE A 70 2.49 -4.96 4.65
C PHE A 70 1.36 -4.99 3.60
N THR A 71 1.41 -5.94 2.68
CA THR A 71 0.45 -6.08 1.57
C THR A 71 -0.96 -6.28 2.09
N GLU A 72 -1.16 -7.22 3.00
CA GLU A 72 -2.45 -7.47 3.64
C GLU A 72 -3.00 -6.23 4.35
N CYS A 73 -2.20 -5.60 5.20
CA CYS A 73 -2.60 -4.40 5.94
C CYS A 73 -2.93 -3.24 4.99
N PHE A 74 -2.17 -3.09 3.91
CA PHE A 74 -2.36 -2.05 2.91
C PHE A 74 -3.68 -2.25 2.14
N ILE A 75 -3.93 -3.47 1.63
CA ILE A 75 -5.17 -3.82 0.93
C ILE A 75 -6.38 -3.50 1.81
N ARG A 76 -6.38 -4.00 3.06
CA ARG A 76 -7.46 -3.74 4.02
C ARG A 76 -7.66 -2.24 4.26
N SER A 77 -6.58 -1.49 4.45
CA SER A 77 -6.66 -0.04 4.60
C SER A 77 -7.26 0.66 3.37
N ARG A 78 -7.05 0.14 2.17
CA ARG A 78 -7.55 0.75 0.93
C ARG A 78 -8.99 0.40 0.64
N ILE A 79 -9.38 -0.83 0.91
CA ILE A 79 -10.79 -1.26 0.92
C ILE A 79 -11.61 -0.34 1.83
N ASN A 80 -11.15 -0.13 3.07
CA ASN A 80 -11.83 0.74 4.03
C ASN A 80 -11.93 2.21 3.60
N LYS A 81 -11.03 2.66 2.71
CA LYS A 81 -11.05 4.00 2.12
C LYS A 81 -11.89 4.07 0.84
N GLY A 82 -12.47 2.96 0.40
CA GLY A 82 -13.28 2.87 -0.79
C GLY A 82 -12.47 2.92 -2.08
N SER A 83 -11.26 2.35 -2.06
CA SER A 83 -10.47 2.09 -3.27
C SER A 83 -10.81 0.72 -3.83
N GLY A 84 -11.00 0.65 -5.15
CA GLY A 84 -11.20 -0.61 -5.86
C GLY A 84 -9.89 -1.32 -6.22
N PRO A 85 -9.98 -2.56 -6.71
CA PRO A 85 -8.84 -3.47 -6.87
C PRO A 85 -7.78 -2.94 -7.85
N VAL A 86 -8.20 -2.31 -8.95
CA VAL A 86 -7.29 -1.76 -9.97
C VAL A 86 -6.34 -0.73 -9.36
N ARG A 87 -6.89 0.17 -8.53
CA ARG A 87 -6.10 1.20 -7.86
C ARG A 87 -5.19 0.61 -6.79
N ILE A 88 -5.69 -0.35 -6.02
CA ILE A 88 -4.89 -1.01 -4.97
C ILE A 88 -3.67 -1.69 -5.57
N ARG A 89 -3.85 -2.43 -6.68
CA ARG A 89 -2.77 -3.09 -7.42
C ARG A 89 -1.70 -2.09 -7.88
N HIS A 90 -2.13 -0.97 -8.48
CA HIS A 90 -1.19 0.07 -8.90
C HIS A 90 -0.41 0.66 -7.72
N GLU A 91 -1.09 0.97 -6.61
CA GLU A 91 -0.44 1.54 -5.44
C GLU A 91 0.50 0.57 -4.71
N LEU A 92 0.24 -0.74 -4.78
CA LEU A 92 1.15 -1.79 -4.30
C LEU A 92 2.40 -1.90 -5.18
N MET A 93 2.23 -1.87 -6.50
CA MET A 93 3.32 -1.88 -7.47
C MET A 93 4.27 -0.68 -7.28
N GLU A 94 3.74 0.53 -7.09
CA GLU A 94 4.53 1.74 -6.78
C GLU A 94 5.37 1.61 -5.50
N ARG A 95 5.02 0.66 -4.62
CA ARG A 95 5.69 0.40 -3.35
C ARG A 95 6.64 -0.79 -3.39
N GLY A 96 6.81 -1.39 -4.57
CA GLY A 96 7.72 -2.51 -4.81
C GLY A 96 7.11 -3.88 -4.55
N ILE A 97 5.81 -3.96 -4.27
CA ILE A 97 5.16 -5.25 -4.06
C ILE A 97 4.96 -5.93 -5.41
N SER A 98 5.39 -7.19 -5.48
CA SER A 98 5.35 -7.97 -6.71
C SER A 98 3.92 -8.29 -7.13
N SER A 99 3.75 -8.64 -8.41
CA SER A 99 2.43 -8.98 -8.92
C SER A 99 1.92 -10.29 -8.32
N GLU A 100 2.81 -11.23 -8.07
CA GLU A 100 2.58 -12.53 -7.45
C GLU A 100 2.06 -12.34 -6.02
N LEU A 101 2.81 -11.61 -5.18
CA LEU A 101 2.39 -11.33 -3.81
C LEU A 101 1.09 -10.52 -3.76
N THR A 102 0.88 -9.62 -4.73
CA THR A 102 -0.40 -8.91 -4.83
C THR A 102 -1.55 -9.89 -5.13
N ASN A 103 -1.37 -10.82 -6.04
CA ASN A 103 -2.39 -11.80 -6.42
C ASN A 103 -2.71 -12.79 -5.29
N ASP A 104 -1.73 -13.11 -4.44
CA ASP A 104 -1.95 -13.99 -3.28
C ASP A 104 -2.88 -13.36 -2.23
N TYR A 105 -2.93 -12.02 -2.16
CA TYR A 105 -3.65 -11.29 -1.11
C TYR A 105 -4.85 -10.47 -1.61
N LEU A 106 -4.90 -10.09 -2.89
CA LEU A 106 -5.94 -9.26 -3.47
C LEU A 106 -6.91 -10.11 -4.30
N ASP A 107 -8.08 -10.40 -3.72
CA ASP A 107 -9.20 -10.95 -4.47
C ASP A 107 -9.62 -9.96 -5.57
N ASP A 108 -9.85 -10.44 -6.79
CA ASP A 108 -10.27 -9.66 -7.96
C ASP A 108 -11.61 -10.15 -8.52
N SER A 109 -12.36 -10.92 -7.72
CA SER A 109 -13.69 -11.40 -8.06
C SER A 109 -14.74 -10.33 -7.76
N TYR A 110 -15.75 -10.23 -8.63
CA TYR A 110 -16.86 -9.31 -8.39
C TYR A 110 -17.61 -9.66 -7.09
N ASP A 111 -17.75 -10.94 -6.76
CA ASP A 111 -18.49 -11.41 -5.58
C ASP A 111 -17.89 -10.86 -4.27
N PHE A 112 -16.56 -10.80 -4.16
CA PHE A 112 -15.90 -10.15 -3.04
C PHE A 112 -16.15 -8.63 -3.01
N TRP A 113 -16.12 -7.99 -4.18
CA TRP A 113 -16.15 -6.54 -4.31
C TRP A 113 -17.54 -5.91 -4.38
N GLN A 114 -18.60 -6.69 -4.58
CA GLN A 114 -19.97 -6.21 -4.77
C GLN A 114 -20.41 -5.27 -3.64
N GLN A 115 -20.30 -5.72 -2.40
CA GLN A 115 -20.70 -4.91 -1.24
C GLN A 115 -19.83 -3.65 -1.07
N HIS A 116 -18.55 -3.74 -1.45
CA HIS A 116 -17.62 -2.62 -1.37
C HIS A 116 -17.91 -1.54 -2.42
N ILE A 117 -18.18 -1.93 -3.67
CA ILE A 117 -18.51 -0.97 -4.73
C ILE A 117 -19.86 -0.29 -4.46
N GLU A 118 -20.86 -1.03 -3.96
CA GLU A 118 -22.15 -0.51 -3.51
C GLU A 118 -21.98 0.49 -2.36
N ALA A 119 -21.24 0.13 -1.31
CA ALA A 119 -21.02 1.02 -0.17
C ALA A 119 -20.32 2.32 -0.58
N VAL A 120 -19.33 2.25 -1.47
CA VAL A 120 -18.63 3.42 -2.00
C VAL A 120 -19.55 4.33 -2.80
N ARG A 121 -20.37 3.75 -3.67
CA ARG A 121 -21.39 4.45 -4.44
C ARG A 121 -22.41 5.13 -3.52
N ASN A 122 -23.03 4.35 -2.64
CA ASN A 122 -24.13 4.76 -1.78
C ASN A 122 -23.71 5.88 -0.82
N LYS A 123 -22.48 5.85 -0.32
CA LYS A 123 -21.92 6.93 0.52
C LYS A 123 -21.94 8.30 -0.17
N ARG A 124 -21.85 8.34 -1.51
CA ARG A 124 -21.83 9.59 -2.28
C ARG A 124 -23.18 9.94 -2.90
N PHE A 125 -23.93 8.94 -3.36
CA PHE A 125 -25.12 9.16 -4.20
C PHE A 125 -26.42 8.67 -3.56
N GLY A 126 -26.38 8.10 -2.36
CA GLY A 126 -27.53 7.46 -1.73
C GLY A 126 -27.81 6.06 -2.27
N ILE A 127 -28.80 5.38 -1.68
CA ILE A 127 -29.11 3.98 -1.98
C ILE A 127 -29.84 3.85 -3.33
N GLN A 128 -30.67 4.82 -3.69
CA GLN A 128 -31.46 4.82 -4.93
C GLN A 128 -30.56 4.82 -6.17
N LEU A 129 -30.82 3.93 -7.12
CA LEU A 129 -30.10 3.86 -8.39
C LEU A 129 -30.42 5.06 -9.31
N PRO A 130 -29.51 5.44 -10.23
CA PRO A 130 -29.78 6.51 -11.17
C PRO A 130 -30.91 6.11 -12.14
N GLU A 131 -31.87 7.01 -12.33
CA GLU A 131 -33.00 6.81 -13.27
C GLU A 131 -32.63 7.17 -14.71
N ASP A 132 -31.60 7.99 -14.91
CA ASP A 132 -31.16 8.46 -16.22
C ASP A 132 -29.69 8.10 -16.53
N TYR A 133 -29.39 8.04 -17.83
CA TYR A 133 -28.05 7.73 -18.34
C TYR A 133 -26.98 8.76 -17.93
N LYS A 134 -27.37 10.01 -17.68
CA LYS A 134 -26.44 11.09 -17.34
C LYS A 134 -25.92 10.90 -15.91
N GLU A 135 -26.79 10.60 -14.96
CA GLU A 135 -26.43 10.27 -13.58
C GLU A 135 -25.71 8.93 -13.50
N GLN A 136 -26.12 7.91 -14.27
CA GLN A 136 -25.36 6.65 -14.36
C GLN A 136 -23.92 6.90 -14.82
N THR A 137 -23.72 7.68 -15.90
CA THR A 137 -22.39 8.03 -16.40
C THR A 137 -21.54 8.75 -15.34
N LYS A 138 -22.13 9.68 -14.60
CA LYS A 138 -21.46 10.42 -13.52
C LYS A 138 -21.05 9.49 -12.37
N GLN A 139 -21.90 8.55 -11.98
CA GLN A 139 -21.58 7.55 -10.95
C GLN A 139 -20.51 6.56 -11.42
N SER A 140 -20.58 6.09 -12.67
CA SER A 140 -19.56 5.25 -13.29
C SER A 140 -18.18 5.91 -13.30
N ARG A 141 -18.10 7.19 -13.71
CA ARG A 141 -16.82 7.96 -13.69
C ARG A 141 -16.25 8.05 -12.28
N PHE A 142 -17.10 8.27 -11.28
CA PHE A 142 -16.67 8.29 -9.89
C PHE A 142 -16.08 6.95 -9.44
N LEU A 143 -16.77 5.84 -9.70
CA LEU A 143 -16.31 4.50 -9.33
C LEU A 143 -15.03 4.11 -10.06
N TYR A 144 -14.90 4.49 -11.33
CA TYR A 144 -13.69 4.31 -12.10
C TYR A 144 -12.50 5.05 -11.48
N GLN A 145 -12.68 6.32 -11.07
CA GLN A 145 -11.65 7.09 -10.36
C GLN A 145 -11.31 6.51 -8.97
N ARG A 146 -12.23 5.75 -8.37
CA ARG A 146 -11.97 4.98 -7.15
C ARG A 146 -11.22 3.68 -7.40
N GLY A 147 -11.07 3.24 -8.64
CA GLY A 147 -10.30 2.07 -9.02
C GLY A 147 -11.13 0.80 -9.23
N PHE A 148 -12.43 0.93 -9.45
CA PHE A 148 -13.27 -0.20 -9.87
C PHE A 148 -13.19 -0.36 -11.39
N SER A 149 -13.17 -1.61 -11.86
CA SER A 149 -13.13 -1.93 -13.29
C SER A 149 -14.46 -1.56 -13.97
N GLY A 150 -14.41 -1.34 -15.28
CA GLY A 150 -15.62 -1.13 -16.08
C GLY A 150 -16.59 -2.30 -15.99
N GLU A 151 -16.08 -3.53 -15.85
CA GLU A 151 -16.89 -4.72 -15.65
C GLU A 151 -17.68 -4.67 -14.34
N PHE A 152 -17.03 -4.35 -13.22
CA PHE A 152 -17.70 -4.27 -11.92
C PHE A 152 -18.76 -3.17 -11.91
N ILE A 153 -18.45 -2.03 -12.52
CA ILE A 153 -19.39 -0.91 -12.65
C ILE A 153 -20.59 -1.32 -13.51
N ARG A 154 -20.37 -2.07 -14.60
CA ARG A 154 -21.45 -2.58 -15.44
C ARG A 154 -22.32 -3.57 -14.67
N ARG A 155 -21.73 -4.52 -13.95
CA ARG A 155 -22.48 -5.51 -13.14
C ARG A 155 -23.32 -4.83 -12.06
N LEU A 156 -22.75 -3.87 -11.33
CA LEU A 156 -23.44 -3.07 -10.32
C LEU A 156 -24.75 -2.43 -10.82
N PHE A 157 -24.76 -1.95 -12.07
CA PHE A 157 -25.97 -1.33 -12.65
C PHE A 157 -26.86 -2.30 -13.44
N ASN A 158 -26.39 -3.53 -13.71
CA ASN A 158 -27.12 -4.53 -14.48
C ASN A 158 -27.74 -5.64 -13.61
N GLU A 159 -27.34 -5.77 -12.34
CA GLU A 159 -27.88 -6.74 -11.38
C GLU A 159 -29.20 -6.27 -10.72
N VAL A 160 -29.95 -5.39 -11.38
CA VAL A 160 -31.30 -4.96 -11.00
C VAL A 160 -32.29 -5.20 -12.13
#